data_AF-K1RQH2-F1
#
_entry.id   AF-K1RQH2-F1
#
_cell.length_a   1.000
_cell.length_b   1.000
_cell.length_c   1.000
_cell.angle_alpha   90.00
_cell.angle_beta   90.00
_cell.angle_gamma   90.00
#
_symmetry.space_group_name_H-M   'P 1'
#
loop_
_entity.id
_entity.type
_entity.pdbx_description
1 polymer ?
#
loop_
_entity_poly.entity_id
_entity_poly.type
_entity_poly.pdbx_seq_one_letter_code
_entity_poly.pdbx_strand_id
1 'polypeptide(L)' 'SKDRVRKALISIGREELQSMIDDGETIEVNCHFCNKNYNFTVDELKQMIQ' A
#
# COMPACT_ATOMS: atom_id res chain seq x y z
N SER A 1 1.06 6.36 -12.16
CA SER A 1 -0.35 6.15 -11.77
C SER A 1 -0.40 5.40 -10.46
N LYS A 2 -1.32 5.76 -9.55
CA LYS A 2 -1.51 5.13 -8.23
C LYS A 2 -1.70 3.61 -8.35
N ASP A 3 -2.32 3.17 -9.45
CA ASP A 3 -2.51 1.77 -9.84
C ASP A 3 -1.21 0.93 -9.92
N ARG A 4 -0.13 1.50 -10.47
CA ARG A 4 1.17 0.80 -10.53
C ARG A 4 1.79 0.61 -9.15
N VAL A 5 1.62 1.61 -8.28
CA VAL A 5 2.10 1.57 -6.90
C VAL A 5 1.30 0.54 -6.09
N ARG A 6 -0.03 0.49 -6.29
CA ARG A 6 -0.91 -0.54 -5.72
C ARG A 6 -0.46 -1.96 -6.11
N LYS A 7 -0.16 -2.21 -7.39
CA LYS A 7 0.36 -3.53 -7.82
C LYS A 7 1.69 -3.88 -7.15
N ALA A 8 2.59 -2.91 -7.03
CA ALA A 8 3.87 -3.11 -6.34
C ALA A 8 3.68 -3.40 -4.84
N LEU A 9 2.75 -2.71 -4.17
CA LEU A 9 2.36 -2.98 -2.77
C LEU A 9 1.83 -4.40 -2.60
N ILE A 10 0.93 -4.84 -3.48
CA ILE A 10 0.37 -6.21 -3.44
C ILE A 10 1.48 -7.26 -3.62
N SER A 11 2.53 -6.95 -4.40
CA SER A 11 3.69 -7.82 -4.57
C SER A 11 4.58 -7.96 -3.33
N ILE A 12 4.49 -7.06 -2.33
CA ILE A 12 5.25 -7.18 -1.07
C ILE A 12 4.77 -8.42 -0.31
N GLY A 13 3.46 -8.67 -0.31
CA GLY A 13 2.85 -9.86 0.27
C GLY A 13 1.57 -9.52 1.04
N ARG A 14 0.56 -10.39 0.93
CA ARG A 14 -0.71 -10.20 1.63
C ARG A 14 -0.53 -10.23 3.15
N GLU A 15 0.38 -11.05 3.66
CA GLU A 15 0.65 -11.16 5.11
C GLU A 15 1.24 -9.87 5.68
N GLU A 16 2.25 -9.29 5.01
CA GLU A 16 2.84 -8.00 5.42
C GLU A 16 1.79 -6.88 5.40
N LEU A 17 1.00 -6.79 4.32
CA LEU A 17 -0.09 -5.81 4.21
C LEU A 17 -1.14 -6.02 5.31
N GLN A 18 -1.46 -7.26 5.65
CA GLN A 18 -2.41 -7.58 6.71
C GLN A 18 -1.87 -7.16 8.09
N SER A 19 -0.60 -7.43 8.39
CA SER A 19 0.02 -6.94 9.63
C SER A 19 -0.02 -5.42 9.74
N MET A 20 0.27 -4.70 8.65
CA MET A 20 0.18 -3.23 8.62
C MET A 20 -1.26 -2.74 8.83
N ILE A 21 -2.25 -3.47 8.31
CA ILE A 21 -3.67 -3.20 8.51
C ILE A 21 -4.09 -3.43 9.98
N ASP A 22 -3.62 -4.52 10.59
CA ASP A 22 -3.91 -4.89 11.97
C ASP A 22 -3.26 -3.93 12.97
N ASP A 23 -2.04 -3.46 12.67
CA ASP A 23 -1.34 -2.42 13.45
C ASP A 23 -2.04 -1.06 13.35
N GLY A 24 -2.91 -0.88 12.35
CA GLY A 24 -3.73 0.32 12.19
C GLY A 24 -2.97 1.54 11.68
N GLU A 25 -1.73 1.36 11.20
CA GLU A 25 -0.90 2.45 10.71
C GLU A 25 -1.12 2.71 9.22
N THR A 26 -1.03 3.99 8.84
CA THR A 26 -1.06 4.40 7.43
C THR A 26 0.32 4.21 6.81
N ILE A 27 0.36 3.69 5.57
CA ILE A 27 1.63 3.46 4.87
C ILE A 27 1.87 4.61 3.90
N GLU A 28 3.05 5.24 4.00
CA GLU A 28 3.54 6.16 2.98
C GLU A 28 4.45 5.41 1.99
N VAL A 29 4.07 5.40 0.72
CA VAL A 29 4.87 4.81 -0.35
C VAL A 29 5.43 5.90 -1.25
N ASN A 30 6.75 6.02 -1.27
CA ASN A 30 7.44 6.87 -2.22
C ASN A 30 7.63 6.12 -3.56
N CYS A 31 7.05 6.65 -4.63
CA CYS A 31 7.20 6.11 -5.97
C CYS A 31 8.54 6.52 -6.56
N HIS A 32 9.51 5.61 -6.63
CA HIS A 32 10.82 5.88 -7.24
C HIS A 32 10.73 6.34 -8.70
N PHE A 33 9.78 5.80 -9.47
CA PHE A 33 9.61 6.14 -10.89
C PHE A 33 9.04 7.53 -11.14
N CYS A 34 8.23 8.03 -10.19
CA CYS A 34 7.43 9.22 -10.39
C CYS A 34 7.70 10.31 -9.35
N ASN A 35 8.59 10.04 -8.41
CA ASN A 35 9.01 10.91 -7.31
C ASN A 35 7.83 11.55 -6.58
N LYS A 36 6.77 10.76 -6.39
CA LYS A 36 5.54 11.16 -5.70
C LYS A 36 5.30 10.24 -4.52
N ASN A 37 4.86 10.84 -3.42
CA ASN A 37 4.48 10.13 -2.21
C ASN A 37 2.99 9.80 -2.30
N TYR A 38 2.66 8.53 -2.08
CA TYR A 38 1.31 8.02 -2.03
C TYR A 38 1.04 7.50 -0.63
N ASN A 39 0.08 8.13 0.05
CA ASN A 39 -0.39 7.64 1.33
C ASN A 39 -1.54 6.66 1.09
N PHE A 40 -1.44 5.49 1.72
CA PHE A 40 -2.46 4.46 1.72
C PHE A 40 -2.96 4.28 3.14
N THR A 41 -4.26 4.50 3.32
CA THR A 41 -4.92 4.25 4.60
C THR A 41 -5.19 2.76 4.77
N VAL A 42 -5.37 2.33 6.00
CA VAL A 42 -5.80 0.96 6.34
C VAL A 42 -7.01 0.52 5.50
N ASP A 43 -7.96 1.41 5.24
CA ASP A 43 -9.13 1.12 4.40
C ASP A 43 -8.74 0.90 2.93
N GLU A 44 -7.87 1.75 2.37
CA GLU A 44 -7.37 1.55 1.00
C GLU A 44 -6.57 0.24 0.87
N LEU A 45 -5.78 -0.11 1.89
CA LEU A 45 -5.01 -1.35 1.97
C LEU A 45 -5.94 -2.57 2.00
N LYS A 46 -6.98 -2.55 2.84
CA LYS A 46 -8.04 -3.58 2.86
C LYS A 46 -8.68 -3.76 1.50
N GLN A 47 -8.99 -2.66 0.80
CA GLN A 47 -9.53 -2.70 -0.56
C GLN A 47 -8.53 -3.23 -1.61
N MET A 48 -7.23 -3.30 -1.33
CA MET A 48 -6.24 -3.88 -2.26
C MET A 48 -6.18 -5.41 -2.19
N ILE A 49 -6.46 -5.98 -1.03
CA ILE A 49 -6.40 -7.43 -0.75
C ILE A 49 -7.78 -8.10 -0.79
N GLN A 50 -8.85 -7.32 -0.90
CA GLN A 50 -10.21 -7.81 -1.07
C GLN A 50 -10.43 -8.46 -2.44
#